data_AF-A0A2E4DSP0-F1
#
_entry.id   AF-A0A2E4DSP0-F1
#
_cell.length_a   1.000
_cell.length_b   1.000
_cell.length_c   1.000
_cell.angle_alpha   90.00
_cell.angle_beta   90.00
_cell.angle_gamma   90.00
#
_symmetry.space_group_name_H-M   'P 1'
#
loop_
_entity.id
_entity.type
_entity.pdbx_description
1 polymer ?
#
loop_
_entity_poly.entity_id
_entity_poly.type
_entity_poly.pdbx_seq_one_letter_code
_entity_poly.pdbx_strand_id
1 'polypeptide(L)'
;MIREKFQEHLSLIACVLAIGLVLMFLLFVVQWHLIQQILGYAIELIEAELIQQAPSGVGASEIQQTFLNVQDAVKGIPWSVINGKISLSKAKTAADYARKSNSDGIWTSQEVSTLLKMTNATVGIKREVGRK
;
A
#
# COMPACT_ATOMS: atom_id res chain seq x y z
N MET A 1 -44.89 2.30 34.38
CA MET A 1 -43.71 2.27 35.28
C MET A 1 -42.61 1.26 34.90
N ILE A 2 -42.79 -0.07 35.00
CA ILE A 2 -41.70 -1.04 34.68
C ILE A 2 -41.33 -1.03 33.18
N ARG A 3 -42.33 -0.93 32.30
CA ARG A 3 -42.15 -0.88 30.84
C ARG A 3 -41.49 0.42 30.35
N GLU A 4 -41.75 1.54 31.01
CA GLU A 4 -41.16 2.85 30.69
C GLU A 4 -39.70 2.90 31.11
N LYS A 5 -39.36 2.48 32.33
CA LYS A 5 -37.96 2.34 32.77
C LYS A 5 -37.15 1.43 31.84
N PHE A 6 -37.74 0.33 31.39
CA PHE A 6 -37.08 -0.59 30.46
C PHE A 6 -36.80 0.06 29.10
N GLN A 7 -37.73 0.87 28.57
CA GLN A 7 -37.52 1.62 27.33
C GLN A 7 -36.50 2.75 27.48
N GLU A 8 -36.47 3.45 28.62
CA GLU A 8 -35.44 4.46 28.91
C GLU A 8 -34.05 3.85 28.96
N HIS A 9 -33.88 2.70 29.63
CA HIS A 9 -32.60 1.98 29.66
C HIS A 9 -32.17 1.51 28.26
N LEU A 10 -33.10 0.99 27.46
CA LEU A 10 -32.82 0.58 26.07
C LEU A 10 -32.40 1.78 25.20
N SER A 11 -33.04 2.93 25.37
CA SER A 11 -32.70 4.18 24.68
C SER A 11 -31.31 4.68 25.06
N LEU A 12 -30.97 4.67 26.36
CA LEU A 12 -29.63 5.05 26.83
C LEU A 12 -28.55 4.11 26.29
N ILE A 13 -28.79 2.80 26.32
CA ILE A 13 -27.85 1.81 25.75
C ILE A 13 -27.66 2.06 24.25
N ALA A 14 -28.74 2.31 23.50
CA ALA A 14 -28.66 2.64 22.08
C ALA A 14 -27.86 3.92 21.82
N CYS A 15 -28.05 4.98 22.63
CA CYS A 15 -27.25 6.21 22.55
C CYS A 15 -25.77 5.96 22.81
N VAL A 16 -25.43 5.21 23.86
CA VAL A 16 -24.03 4.87 24.18
C VAL A 16 -23.40 4.05 23.05
N LEU A 17 -24.13 3.08 22.50
CA LEU A 17 -23.68 2.30 21.35
C LEU A 17 -23.48 3.17 20.11
N ALA A 18 -24.38 4.11 19.83
CA ALA A 18 -24.26 5.02 18.70
C ALA A 18 -23.02 5.92 18.83
N ILE A 19 -22.79 6.49 20.02
CA ILE A 19 -21.60 7.31 20.30
C ILE A 19 -20.34 6.45 20.15
N GLY A 20 -20.33 5.24 20.70
CA GLY A 20 -19.22 4.30 20.54
C GLY A 20 -18.92 3.99 19.08
N LEU A 21 -19.96 3.77 18.26
CA LEU A 21 -19.82 3.45 16.85
C LEU A 21 -19.27 4.64 16.04
N VAL A 22 -19.72 5.86 16.36
CA VAL A 22 -19.18 7.09 15.77
C VAL A 22 -17.71 7.28 16.14
N LEU A 23 -17.35 7.07 17.41
CA LEU A 23 -15.96 7.14 17.87
C LEU A 23 -15.08 6.11 17.16
N MET A 24 -15.54 4.86 17.05
CA MET A 24 -14.82 3.81 16.32
C MET A 24 -14.64 4.17 14.84
N PHE A 25 -15.65 4.75 14.20
CA PHE A 25 -15.56 5.20 12.82
C PHE A 25 -14.54 6.34 12.66
N LEU A 26 -14.52 7.32 13.57
CA LEU A 26 -13.52 8.39 13.56
C LEU A 26 -12.10 7.85 13.74
N LEU A 27 -11.90 6.94 14.70
CA LEU A 27 -10.61 6.27 14.90
C LEU A 27 -10.18 5.50 13.65
N PHE A 28 -11.11 4.80 12.99
CA PHE A 28 -10.85 4.11 11.74
C PHE A 28 -10.38 5.08 10.63
N VAL A 29 -11.05 6.22 10.46
CA VAL A 29 -10.65 7.24 9.48
C VAL A 29 -9.26 7.79 9.77
N VAL A 30 -8.93 8.05 11.04
CA VAL A 30 -7.60 8.53 11.44
C VAL A 30 -6.53 7.46 11.18
N GLN A 31 -6.75 6.22 11.60
CA GLN A 31 -5.84 5.11 11.34
C GLN A 31 -5.62 4.90 9.84
N TRP A 32 -6.69 4.99 9.06
CA TRP A 32 -6.65 4.89 7.61
C TRP A 32 -5.76 5.98 6.98
N HIS A 33 -5.92 7.23 7.41
CA HIS A 33 -5.09 8.34 6.95
C HIS A 33 -3.61 8.12 7.27
N LEU A 34 -3.30 7.66 8.49
CA LEU A 34 -1.93 7.36 8.91
C LEU A 34 -1.30 6.25 8.07
N ILE A 35 -2.05 5.17 7.79
CA ILE A 35 -1.57 4.07 6.94
C ILE A 35 -1.23 4.58 5.53
N GLN A 36 -2.08 5.41 4.93
CA GLN A 36 -1.83 5.99 3.61
C GLN A 36 -0.56 6.84 3.59
N GLN A 37 -0.34 7.67 4.61
CA GLN A 37 0.89 8.47 4.72
C GLN A 37 2.14 7.61 4.89
N ILE A 38 2.11 6.63 5.79
CA ILE A 38 3.26 5.74 6.03
C ILE A 38 3.63 4.96 4.77
N LEU A 39 2.64 4.43 4.05
CA LEU A 39 2.87 3.73 2.78
C LEU A 39 3.44 4.68 1.72
N GLY A 40 2.91 5.90 1.62
CA GLY A 40 3.44 6.92 0.72
C GLY A 40 4.92 7.23 0.98
N TYR A 41 5.27 7.50 2.23
CA TYR A 41 6.67 7.76 2.62
C TYR A 41 7.59 6.56 2.38
N ALA A 42 7.12 5.34 2.63
CA ALA A 42 7.91 4.14 2.36
C ALA A 42 8.19 3.98 0.85
N ILE A 43 7.21 4.24 -0.01
CA ILE A 43 7.36 4.21 -1.47
C ILE A 43 8.38 5.25 -1.92
N GLU A 44 8.26 6.49 -1.45
CA GLU A 44 9.17 7.58 -1.79
C GLU A 44 10.61 7.30 -1.34
N LEU A 45 10.78 6.72 -0.15
CA LEU A 45 12.10 6.37 0.38
C LEU A 45 12.79 5.29 -0.48
N ILE A 46 12.05 4.23 -0.82
CA ILE A 46 12.58 3.13 -1.65
C ILE A 46 12.90 3.64 -3.06
N GLU A 47 12.05 4.48 -3.63
CA GLU A 47 12.29 5.12 -4.93
C GLU A 47 13.59 5.93 -4.90
N ALA A 48 13.77 6.78 -3.90
CA ALA A 48 14.97 7.59 -3.75
C ALA A 48 16.24 6.74 -3.59
N GLU A 49 16.18 5.68 -2.80
CA GLU A 49 17.31 4.75 -2.61
C GLU A 49 17.70 4.07 -3.92
N LEU A 50 16.73 3.59 -4.70
CA LEU A 50 16.97 2.95 -5.99
C LEU A 50 17.47 3.92 -7.06
N ILE A 51 17.00 5.18 -7.04
CA ILE A 51 17.51 6.22 -7.95
C ILE A 51 18.95 6.61 -7.61
N GLN A 52 19.28 6.74 -6.32
CA GLN A 52 20.65 7.09 -5.90
C GLN A 52 21.66 6.01 -6.26
N GLN A 53 21.26 4.74 -6.14
CA GLN A 53 22.13 3.62 -6.47
C GLN A 53 22.11 3.24 -7.95
N ALA A 54 21.20 3.83 -8.75
CA ALA A 54 20.83 3.43 -10.11
C ALA A 54 22.01 2.88 -10.92
N PRO A 55 22.19 1.53 -10.93
CA PRO A 55 23.31 0.91 -11.62
C PRO A 55 23.13 1.10 -13.13
N SER A 56 24.27 1.22 -13.84
CA SER A 56 24.30 1.44 -15.29
C SER A 56 23.42 0.42 -16.03
N GLY A 57 22.34 0.88 -16.67
CA GLY A 57 21.42 0.03 -17.43
C GLY A 57 19.95 0.05 -16.97
N VAL A 58 19.61 0.69 -15.85
CA VAL A 58 18.22 1.00 -15.47
C VAL A 58 18.04 2.51 -15.43
N GLY A 59 17.11 3.03 -16.24
CA GLY A 59 16.83 4.47 -16.27
C GLY A 59 16.09 4.92 -15.01
N ALA A 60 16.51 6.05 -14.43
CA ALA A 60 15.80 6.66 -13.30
C ALA A 60 14.31 6.93 -13.62
N SER A 61 13.98 7.22 -14.88
CA SER A 61 12.60 7.38 -15.35
C SER A 61 11.76 6.11 -15.23
N GLU A 62 12.36 4.93 -15.42
CA GLU A 62 11.65 3.64 -15.31
C GLU A 62 11.37 3.27 -13.85
N ILE A 63 12.31 3.60 -12.97
CA ILE A 63 12.12 3.50 -11.51
C ILE A 63 10.95 4.40 -11.11
N GLN A 64 11.05 5.70 -11.43
CA GLN A 64 10.03 6.69 -11.08
C GLN A 64 8.63 6.29 -11.58
N GLN A 65 8.51 5.88 -12.85
CA GLN A 65 7.22 5.46 -13.40
C GLN A 65 6.64 4.24 -12.65
N THR A 66 7.49 3.28 -12.26
CA THR A 66 7.06 2.10 -11.50
C THR A 66 6.53 2.49 -10.12
N PHE A 67 7.22 3.37 -9.41
CA PHE A 67 6.79 3.81 -8.08
C PHE A 67 5.56 4.72 -8.13
N LEU A 68 5.41 5.57 -9.15
CA LEU A 68 4.18 6.33 -9.40
C LEU A 68 2.97 5.41 -9.59
N ASN A 69 3.10 4.34 -10.39
CA ASN A 69 2.03 3.37 -10.59
C ASN A 69 1.62 2.68 -9.29
N VAL A 70 2.59 2.36 -8.43
CA VAL A 70 2.34 1.79 -7.10
C VAL A 70 1.64 2.81 -6.20
N GLN A 71 2.11 4.06 -6.17
CA GLN A 71 1.53 5.11 -5.36
C GLN A 71 0.04 5.34 -5.72
N ASP A 72 -0.28 5.37 -7.01
CA ASP A 72 -1.67 5.52 -7.46
C ASP A 72 -2.54 4.32 -7.12
N ALA A 73 -2.00 3.10 -7.17
CA ALA A 73 -2.72 1.92 -6.73
C ALA A 73 -2.97 1.94 -5.20
N VAL A 74 -2.00 2.41 -4.42
CA VAL A 74 -2.08 2.50 -2.94
C VAL A 74 -3.11 3.54 -2.48
N LYS A 75 -3.19 4.69 -3.17
CA LYS A 75 -4.26 5.69 -2.95
C LYS A 75 -5.66 5.09 -3.13
N GLY A 76 -5.80 4.03 -3.93
CA GLY A 76 -7.05 3.32 -4.19
C GLY A 76 -7.42 2.22 -3.19
N ILE A 77 -6.59 1.93 -2.19
CA ILE A 77 -6.92 0.94 -1.13
C ILE A 77 -8.10 1.49 -0.30
N PRO A 78 -9.00 0.66 0.29
CA PRO A 78 -9.06 -0.81 0.23
C PRO A 78 -9.60 -1.34 -1.09
N TRP A 79 -10.31 -0.54 -1.88
CA TRP A 79 -11.00 -1.01 -3.08
C TRP A 79 -10.07 -1.59 -4.14
N SER A 80 -8.84 -1.07 -4.29
CA SER A 80 -7.85 -1.64 -5.22
C SER A 80 -7.41 -3.05 -4.84
N VAL A 81 -7.38 -3.39 -3.54
CA VAL A 81 -7.10 -4.76 -3.06
C VAL A 81 -8.32 -5.66 -3.26
N ILE A 82 -9.51 -5.17 -2.86
CA ILE A 82 -10.77 -5.93 -2.98
C ILE A 82 -11.06 -6.28 -4.44
N ASN A 83 -10.87 -5.33 -5.36
CA ASN A 83 -11.10 -5.49 -6.79
C ASN A 83 -9.95 -6.21 -7.52
N GLY A 84 -8.93 -6.68 -6.79
CA GLY A 84 -7.80 -7.43 -7.37
C GLY A 84 -6.84 -6.60 -8.23
N LYS A 85 -6.95 -5.26 -8.22
CA LYS A 85 -5.97 -4.37 -8.89
C LYS A 85 -4.62 -4.44 -8.20
N ILE A 86 -4.59 -4.62 -6.87
CA ILE A 86 -3.39 -4.92 -6.10
C ILE A 86 -3.42 -6.39 -5.68
N SER A 87 -2.35 -7.11 -6.03
CA SER A 87 -2.11 -8.46 -5.53
C SER A 87 -1.14 -8.43 -4.35
N LEU A 88 -1.67 -8.59 -3.13
CA LEU A 88 -0.86 -8.65 -1.90
C LEU A 88 0.16 -9.78 -1.92
N SER A 89 -0.19 -10.93 -2.51
CA SER A 89 0.74 -12.05 -2.67
C SER A 89 1.96 -11.66 -3.50
N LYS A 90 1.76 -10.95 -4.62
CA LYS A 90 2.86 -10.50 -5.47
C LYS A 90 3.65 -9.38 -4.81
N ALA A 91 2.99 -8.48 -4.09
CA ALA A 91 3.66 -7.44 -3.31
C ALA A 91 4.58 -8.05 -2.26
N LYS A 92 4.11 -9.07 -1.55
CA LYS A 92 4.94 -9.84 -0.61
C LYS A 92 6.14 -10.48 -1.33
N THR A 93 5.94 -11.14 -2.46
CA THR A 93 7.04 -11.73 -3.24
C THR A 93 8.06 -10.68 -3.69
N ALA A 94 7.62 -9.50 -4.13
CA ALA A 94 8.50 -8.41 -4.52
C ALA A 94 9.31 -7.89 -3.31
N ALA A 95 8.66 -7.74 -2.15
CA ALA A 95 9.32 -7.32 -0.92
C ALA A 95 10.32 -8.38 -0.40
N ASP A 96 9.95 -9.66 -0.44
CA ASP A 96 10.82 -10.78 -0.06
C ASP A 96 12.05 -10.85 -0.99
N TYR A 97 11.84 -10.64 -2.30
CA TYR A 97 12.93 -10.52 -3.26
C TYR A 97 13.81 -9.32 -2.94
N ALA A 98 13.23 -8.15 -2.67
CA ALA A 98 14.00 -6.95 -2.37
C ALA A 98 14.89 -7.12 -1.13
N ARG A 99 14.34 -7.73 -0.08
CA ARG A 99 15.07 -8.03 1.16
C ARG A 99 16.21 -9.02 0.93
N LYS A 100 16.02 -9.99 0.03
CA LYS A 100 17.03 -11.02 -0.26
C LYS A 100 18.13 -10.51 -1.19
N SER A 101 17.77 -9.73 -2.21
CA SER A 101 18.72 -9.18 -3.17
C SER A 101 19.55 -8.03 -2.60
N ASN A 102 18.99 -7.24 -1.68
CA ASN A 102 19.75 -6.19 -1.00
C ASN A 102 20.50 -6.69 0.25
N SER A 103 20.79 -8.00 0.36
CA SER A 103 21.53 -8.55 1.52
C SER A 103 22.92 -7.94 1.66
N ASP A 104 23.51 -7.58 0.53
CA ASP A 104 24.88 -7.10 0.43
C ASP A 104 24.94 -5.55 0.36
N GLY A 105 23.78 -4.89 0.45
CA GLY A 105 23.65 -3.42 0.47
C GLY A 105 23.92 -2.73 -0.87
N ILE A 106 24.10 -3.50 -1.96
CA ILE A 106 24.41 -2.99 -3.30
C ILE A 106 23.46 -3.60 -4.30
N TRP A 107 22.78 -2.76 -5.09
CA TRP A 107 21.87 -3.21 -6.14
C TRP A 107 22.56 -3.36 -7.50
N THR A 108 22.44 -4.54 -8.12
CA THR A 108 22.83 -4.70 -9.54
C THR A 108 21.71 -4.31 -10.50
N SER A 109 22.04 -3.96 -11.74
CA SER A 109 21.03 -3.56 -12.75
C SER A 109 20.01 -4.65 -13.06
N GLN A 110 20.42 -5.92 -12.98
CA GLN A 110 19.53 -7.05 -13.16
C GLN A 110 18.57 -7.23 -11.98
N GLU A 111 19.02 -6.97 -10.75
CA GLU A 111 18.18 -7.03 -9.55
C GLU A 111 17.17 -5.90 -9.50
N VAL A 112 17.60 -4.66 -9.78
CA VAL A 112 16.69 -3.51 -9.88
C VAL A 112 15.65 -3.77 -10.96
N SER A 113 16.07 -4.21 -12.15
CA SER A 113 15.12 -4.50 -13.23
C SER A 113 14.13 -5.61 -12.86
N THR A 114 14.60 -6.65 -12.18
CA THR A 114 13.74 -7.75 -11.70
C THR A 114 12.76 -7.23 -10.64
N LEU A 115 13.22 -6.43 -9.70
CA LEU A 115 12.40 -5.81 -8.67
C LEU A 115 11.32 -4.94 -9.30
N LEU A 116 11.66 -4.02 -10.22
CA LEU A 116 10.69 -3.18 -10.91
C LEU A 116 9.64 -3.99 -11.68
N LYS A 117 10.03 -5.13 -12.28
CA LYS A 117 9.10 -6.05 -12.95
C LYS A 117 8.13 -6.68 -11.95
N MET A 118 8.64 -7.16 -10.81
CA MET A 118 7.82 -7.74 -9.76
C MET A 118 6.87 -6.69 -9.16
N THR A 119 7.38 -5.49 -8.89
CA THR A 119 6.64 -4.33 -8.37
C THR A 119 5.51 -3.91 -9.31
N ASN A 120 5.74 -3.77 -10.61
CA ASN A 120 4.67 -3.50 -11.57
C ASN A 120 3.61 -4.62 -11.62
N ALA A 121 4.05 -5.88 -11.50
CA ALA A 121 3.12 -7.02 -11.48
C ALA A 121 2.22 -7.02 -10.23
N THR A 122 2.59 -6.33 -9.15
CA THR A 122 1.75 -6.15 -7.96
C THR A 122 0.51 -5.33 -8.23
N VAL A 123 0.59 -4.34 -9.14
CA VAL A 123 -0.49 -3.43 -9.51
C VAL A 123 -1.17 -3.80 -10.84
N GLY A 124 -0.94 -5.03 -11.32
CA GLY A 124 -1.55 -5.53 -12.55
C GLY A 124 -0.96 -4.97 -13.84
N ILE A 125 0.12 -4.19 -13.76
CA ILE A 125 0.81 -3.66 -14.94
C ILE A 125 1.77 -4.73 -15.46
N LYS A 126 1.48 -5.23 -16.67
CA LYS A 126 2.43 -6.07 -17.41
C LYS A 126 3.42 -5.15 -18.09
N ARG A 127 4.71 -5.28 -17.76
CA ARG A 127 5.79 -4.66 -18.53
C ARG A 127 5.68 -5.18 -19.97
N GLU A 128 5.36 -4.31 -20.93
CA GLU A 128 5.61 -4.64 -22.33
C GLU A 128 7.12 -4.70 -22.49
N VAL A 129 7.65 -5.92 -22.59
CA VAL A 129 9.04 -6.13 -23.00
C VAL A 129 9.15 -5.52 -24.39
N GLY A 130 9.94 -4.45 -24.52
CA GLY A 130 10.08 -3.66 -25.72
C GLY A 130 10.07 -4.52 -26.98
N ARG A 131 9.11 -4.24 -27.85
CA ARG A 131 9.08 -4.78 -29.20
C ARG A 131 9.81 -3.80 -30.11
N LYS A 132 11.12 -4.05 -30.25
CA LYS A 132 12.08 -3.49 -31.22
C LYS A 132 12.37 -2.00 -31.14
#